data_AF-A0A2L2Y4F9-F1
#
_entry.id   AF-A0A2L2Y4F9-F1
#
_cell.length_a   1.000
_cell.length_b   1.000
_cell.length_c   1.000
_cell.angle_alpha   90.00
_cell.angle_beta   90.00
_cell.angle_gamma   90.00
#
_symmetry.space_group_name_H-M   'P 1'
#
loop_
_entity.id
_entity.type
_entity.pdbx_description
1 polymer ?
#
loop_
_entity_poly.entity_id
_entity_poly.type
_entity_poly.pdbx_seq_one_letter_code
_entity_poly.pdbx_strand_id
1 'polypeptide(L)'
;MGSLCSSCCGNRDDDIYETEQNDKTNLLGSPVGEPSYSSNVTQKHPPGSLGDQQEKLNRILQKTANSYIDVPALNSPVDQPVDKAKDYESKIQAALKTKHFNEKSSLLQDTPHLERTLSEEPISDNERNLLQETNASILEALQSMQVENSENLVIPFNNSKNNQ
;
A
#
# COMPACT_ATOMS: atom_id res chain seq x y z
N MET A 1 45.70 -8.92 6.42
CA MET A 1 45.32 -10.16 5.70
C MET A 1 43.86 -10.41 6.06
N GLY A 2 42.86 -10.52 5.20
CA GLY A 2 42.75 -10.65 3.75
C GLY A 2 41.37 -11.29 3.48
N SER A 3 40.74 -10.92 2.36
CA SER A 3 39.52 -11.50 1.75
C SER A 3 38.18 -11.13 2.41
N LEU A 4 37.26 -10.39 1.79
CA LEU A 4 36.54 -10.45 0.49
C LEU A 4 35.37 -11.45 0.42
N CYS A 5 34.22 -10.90 0.02
CA CYS A 5 33.00 -11.49 -0.53
C CYS A 5 33.16 -12.82 -1.28
N SER A 6 32.14 -13.69 -1.16
CA SER A 6 31.40 -14.25 -2.30
C SER A 6 30.39 -15.30 -1.81
N SER A 7 29.10 -15.07 -2.01
CA SER A 7 28.14 -16.16 -2.16
C SER A 7 27.39 -15.94 -3.46
N CYS A 8 27.94 -16.57 -4.51
CA CYS A 8 27.25 -16.90 -5.73
C CYS A 8 26.48 -18.20 -5.49
N CYS A 9 25.16 -18.15 -5.58
CA CYS A 9 24.37 -19.34 -5.92
C CYS A 9 23.75 -19.08 -7.29
N GLY A 10 24.48 -19.50 -8.33
CA GLY A 10 23.90 -19.75 -9.63
C GLY A 10 23.08 -21.04 -9.56
N ASN A 11 21.92 -21.04 -10.21
CA ASN A 11 21.44 -22.24 -10.87
C ASN A 11 21.24 -21.86 -12.34
N ARG A 12 21.98 -22.59 -13.17
CA ARG A 12 21.88 -22.56 -14.63
C ARG A 12 20.59 -23.26 -15.04
N ASP A 13 20.02 -22.73 -16.11
CA ASP A 13 18.93 -23.31 -16.89
C ASP A 13 19.23 -24.74 -17.33
N ASP A 14 18.22 -25.60 -17.30
CA ASP A 14 17.79 -26.45 -18.42
C ASP A 14 16.71 -27.43 -17.92
N ASP A 15 15.46 -27.22 -18.35
CA ASP A 15 14.49 -28.28 -18.60
C ASP A 15 13.30 -27.69 -19.37
N ILE A 16 13.35 -27.89 -20.69
CA ILE A 16 12.26 -27.70 -21.63
C ILE A 16 11.19 -28.74 -21.30
N TYR A 17 10.04 -28.30 -20.79
CA TYR A 17 8.80 -29.06 -20.89
C TYR A 17 7.73 -28.14 -21.46
N GLU A 18 7.46 -28.33 -22.76
CA GLU A 18 6.18 -27.96 -23.32
C GLU A 18 5.10 -28.71 -22.53
N THR A 19 4.20 -27.96 -21.90
CA THR A 19 2.93 -28.47 -21.41
C THR A 19 1.91 -27.42 -21.76
N GLU A 20 1.03 -27.78 -22.70
CA GLU A 20 -0.12 -27.01 -23.13
C GLU A 20 -0.84 -26.42 -21.92
N GLN A 21 -0.71 -25.10 -21.72
CA GLN A 21 -1.39 -24.40 -20.64
C GLN A 21 -2.87 -24.27 -20.97
N ASN A 22 -3.65 -25.19 -20.42
CA ASN A 22 -5.10 -25.10 -20.29
C ASN A 22 -5.49 -23.78 -19.57
N ASP A 23 -6.22 -22.89 -20.26
CA ASP A 23 -6.67 -21.56 -19.82
C ASP A 23 -7.70 -21.55 -18.66
N LYS A 24 -7.60 -22.47 -17.69
CA LYS A 24 -8.57 -22.60 -16.59
C LYS A 24 -7.99 -22.64 -15.18
N THR A 25 -6.70 -22.32 -15.00
CA THR A 25 -6.10 -22.28 -13.66
C THR A 25 -5.22 -21.06 -13.48
N ASN A 26 -5.79 -19.92 -13.10
CA ASN A 26 -5.14 -18.91 -12.25
C ASN A 26 -6.10 -17.76 -11.90
N LEU A 27 -6.95 -17.97 -10.89
CA LEU A 27 -7.73 -16.88 -10.28
C LEU A 27 -7.39 -16.65 -8.81
N LEU A 28 -6.44 -17.38 -8.23
CA LEU A 28 -6.02 -17.20 -6.83
C LEU A 28 -4.51 -17.43 -6.70
N GLY A 29 -3.73 -16.43 -7.10
CA GLY A 29 -2.34 -16.24 -6.65
C GLY A 29 -2.33 -15.24 -5.49
N SER A 30 -1.67 -15.61 -4.39
CA SER A 30 -1.70 -15.03 -3.04
C SER A 30 -1.66 -13.50 -2.90
N PRO A 31 -2.49 -12.90 -2.02
CA PRO A 31 -2.10 -11.69 -1.33
C PRO A 31 -1.29 -12.07 -0.08
N VAL A 32 -0.04 -11.61 -0.07
CA VAL A 32 0.87 -11.41 1.06
C VAL A 32 0.25 -11.64 2.46
N GLY A 33 0.72 -12.70 3.14
CA GLY A 33 0.91 -12.76 4.60
C GLY A 33 -0.31 -12.98 5.50
N GLU A 34 -0.89 -14.17 5.53
CA GLU A 34 -1.68 -14.66 6.68
C GLU A 34 -0.97 -15.88 7.33
N PRO A 35 -0.98 -16.01 8.67
CA PRO A 35 -0.32 -17.13 9.34
C PRO A 35 -1.04 -18.44 9.02
N SER A 36 -0.29 -19.40 8.49
CA SER A 36 -0.77 -20.72 8.13
C SER A 36 -1.21 -21.52 9.37
N TYR A 37 -2.50 -21.54 9.67
CA TYR A 37 -3.09 -22.63 10.44
C TYR A 37 -3.41 -23.76 9.47
N SER A 38 -2.40 -24.60 9.20
CA SER A 38 -2.57 -25.88 8.53
C SER A 38 -3.43 -26.79 9.43
N SER A 39 -4.74 -26.85 9.18
CA SER A 39 -5.56 -28.00 9.56
C SER A 39 -5.80 -28.83 8.31
N ASN A 40 -4.87 -29.75 8.04
CA ASN A 40 -5.11 -30.89 7.18
C ASN A 40 -6.27 -31.70 7.76
N VAL A 41 -7.49 -31.48 7.26
CA VAL A 41 -8.61 -32.39 7.50
C VAL A 41 -9.19 -32.75 6.14
N THR A 42 -8.74 -33.90 5.63
CA THR A 42 -9.44 -34.68 4.61
C THR A 42 -10.86 -34.96 5.12
N GLN A 43 -11.79 -34.06 4.86
CA GLN A 43 -13.21 -34.34 5.06
C GLN A 43 -13.79 -34.92 3.76
N LYS A 44 -13.82 -36.25 3.70
CA LYS A 44 -14.84 -36.96 2.93
C LYS A 44 -16.20 -36.47 3.46
N HIS A 45 -16.84 -35.54 2.76
CA HIS A 45 -18.19 -35.10 3.11
C HIS A 45 -19.16 -36.27 2.88
N PRO A 46 -19.97 -36.67 3.88
CA PRO A 46 -21.11 -37.53 3.63
C PRO A 46 -22.16 -36.77 2.81
N PRO A 47 -22.95 -37.46 1.97
CA PRO A 47 -23.99 -36.79 1.19
C PRO A 47 -25.16 -36.48 2.12
N GLY A 48 -25.37 -35.21 2.47
CA GLY A 48 -26.64 -34.78 3.08
C GLY A 48 -26.58 -33.85 4.29
N SER A 49 -25.78 -32.77 4.29
CA SER A 49 -26.05 -31.63 5.17
C SER A 49 -26.53 -30.45 4.35
N LEU A 50 -27.85 -30.28 4.24
CA LEU A 50 -28.48 -29.09 3.67
C LEU A 50 -28.04 -27.81 4.43
N GLY A 51 -27.67 -27.96 5.71
CA GLY A 51 -27.17 -26.88 6.58
C GLY A 51 -25.85 -26.28 6.08
N ASP A 52 -24.88 -27.12 5.70
CA ASP A 52 -23.55 -26.65 5.27
C ASP A 52 -23.62 -25.85 3.95
N GLN A 53 -24.56 -26.19 3.07
CA GLN A 53 -24.80 -25.43 1.84
C GLN A 53 -25.45 -24.08 2.15
N GLN A 54 -26.42 -24.05 3.07
CA GLN A 54 -27.08 -22.81 3.49
C GLN A 54 -26.11 -21.85 4.19
N GLU A 55 -25.18 -22.35 5.00
CA GLU A 55 -24.14 -21.53 5.62
C GLU A 55 -23.16 -20.95 4.59
N LYS A 56 -22.74 -21.75 3.60
CA LYS A 56 -21.92 -21.27 2.48
C LYS A 56 -22.62 -20.16 1.70
N LEU A 57 -23.92 -20.32 1.44
CA LEU A 57 -24.73 -19.31 0.77
C LEU A 57 -24.87 -18.04 1.62
N ASN A 58 -25.07 -18.17 2.94
CA ASN A 58 -25.10 -17.02 3.85
C ASN A 58 -23.76 -16.28 3.88
N ARG A 59 -22.64 -17.01 3.90
CA ARG A 59 -21.30 -16.39 3.82
C ARG A 59 -21.09 -15.66 2.49
N ILE A 60 -21.56 -16.21 1.38
CA ILE A 60 -21.51 -15.54 0.07
C ILE A 60 -22.36 -14.27 0.11
N LEU A 61 -23.59 -14.34 0.61
CA LEU A 61 -24.47 -13.18 0.72
C LEU A 61 -23.88 -12.08 1.60
N GLN A 62 -23.32 -12.44 2.76
CA GLN A 62 -22.63 -11.48 3.64
C GLN A 62 -21.40 -10.87 2.95
N LYS A 63 -20.59 -11.68 2.28
CA LYS A 63 -19.42 -11.19 1.54
C LYS A 63 -19.84 -10.24 0.43
N THR A 64 -20.88 -10.59 -0.33
CA THR A 64 -21.42 -9.75 -1.39
C THR A 64 -22.01 -8.46 -0.85
N ALA A 65 -22.80 -8.53 0.23
CA ALA A 65 -23.38 -7.35 0.88
C ALA A 65 -22.30 -6.39 1.40
N ASN A 66 -21.20 -6.92 1.94
CA ASN A 66 -20.08 -6.10 2.42
C ASN A 66 -19.17 -5.57 1.29
N SER A 67 -19.16 -6.24 0.13
CA SER A 67 -18.36 -5.81 -1.04
C SER A 67 -19.12 -4.86 -1.95
N TYR A 68 -20.45 -4.81 -1.81
CA TYR A 68 -21.31 -3.92 -2.58
C TYR A 68 -21.29 -2.51 -1.98
N ILE A 69 -21.03 -1.52 -2.84
CA ILE A 69 -20.99 -0.11 -2.43
C ILE A 69 -22.38 0.49 -2.64
N ASP A 70 -23.05 0.84 -1.53
CA ASP A 70 -24.28 1.63 -1.56
C ASP A 70 -23.95 3.11 -1.81
N VAL A 71 -23.86 3.48 -3.09
CA VAL A 71 -23.51 4.84 -3.54
C VAL A 71 -24.44 5.92 -2.95
N PRO A 72 -25.78 5.72 -2.89
CA PRO A 72 -26.69 6.65 -2.20
C PRO A 72 -26.38 6.89 -0.71
N ALA A 73 -25.95 5.87 0.04
CA ALA A 73 -25.69 6.00 1.47
C ALA A 73 -24.47 6.86 1.82
N LEU A 74 -23.58 7.12 0.85
CA LEU A 74 -22.40 7.96 1.04
C LEU A 74 -22.74 9.43 1.36
N ASN A 75 -23.95 9.88 0.98
CA ASN A 75 -24.39 11.26 1.19
C ASN A 75 -25.33 11.42 2.40
N SER A 76 -25.60 10.34 3.15
CA SER A 76 -26.45 10.43 4.34
C SER A 76 -25.65 10.98 5.52
N PRO A 77 -26.08 12.08 6.17
CA PRO A 77 -25.54 12.43 7.47
C PRO A 77 -25.87 11.27 8.43
N VAL A 78 -24.85 10.77 9.11
CA VAL A 78 -25.05 9.79 10.18
C VAL A 78 -25.56 10.58 11.39
N ASP A 79 -26.88 10.59 11.58
CA ASP A 79 -27.49 11.08 12.82
C ASP A 79 -27.09 10.13 13.95
N GLN A 80 -25.93 10.38 14.56
CA GLN A 80 -25.54 9.64 15.75
C GLN A 80 -26.40 10.11 16.93
N PRO A 81 -27.07 9.19 17.65
CA PRO A 81 -27.82 9.56 18.83
C PRO A 81 -26.88 10.18 19.87
N VAL A 82 -27.28 11.32 20.42
CA VAL A 82 -26.52 12.12 21.40
C VAL A 82 -26.00 11.27 22.56
N ASP A 83 -26.71 10.20 22.93
CA ASP A 83 -26.32 9.30 24.00
C ASP A 83 -25.05 8.48 23.69
N LYS A 84 -24.80 8.16 22.41
CA LYS A 84 -23.53 7.51 22.01
C LYS A 84 -22.35 8.46 22.15
N ALA A 85 -22.54 9.75 21.84
CA ALA A 85 -21.49 10.76 22.04
C ALA A 85 -21.11 10.87 23.53
N LYS A 86 -22.10 10.87 24.43
CA LYS A 86 -21.87 10.88 25.88
C LYS A 86 -21.18 9.62 26.39
N ASP A 87 -21.54 8.44 25.86
CA ASP A 87 -20.88 7.18 26.21
C ASP A 87 -19.40 7.19 25.78
N TYR A 88 -19.10 7.66 24.57
CA TYR A 88 -17.72 7.81 24.12
C TYR A 88 -16.95 8.84 24.95
N GLU A 89 -17.56 9.98 25.28
CA GLU A 89 -16.94 10.98 26.14
C GLU A 89 -16.57 10.41 27.51
N SER A 90 -17.49 9.69 28.15
CA SER A 90 -17.25 9.04 29.44
C SER A 90 -16.09 8.03 29.38
N LYS A 91 -16.07 7.19 28.33
CA LYS A 91 -15.00 6.21 28.10
C LYS A 91 -13.64 6.88 27.85
N ILE A 92 -13.62 7.97 27.07
CA ILE A 92 -12.41 8.75 26.81
C ILE A 92 -11.90 9.37 28.11
N GLN A 93 -12.77 10.03 28.90
CA GLN A 93 -12.38 10.64 30.18
C GLN A 93 -11.82 9.60 31.16
N ALA A 94 -12.40 8.39 31.23
CA ALA A 94 -11.87 7.30 32.03
C ALA A 94 -10.47 6.84 31.56
N ALA A 95 -10.25 6.78 30.24
CA ALA A 95 -8.96 6.42 29.66
C ALA A 95 -7.90 7.52 29.88
N LEU A 96 -8.26 8.80 29.80
CA LEU A 96 -7.36 9.93 30.05
C LEU A 96 -6.86 9.97 31.51
N LYS A 97 -7.67 9.50 32.48
CA LYS A 97 -7.26 9.43 33.90
C LYS A 97 -6.18 8.37 34.15
N THR A 98 -6.10 7.33 33.32
CA THR A 98 -5.15 6.22 33.47
C THR A 98 -3.92 6.35 32.58
N LYS A 99 -3.99 7.19 31.53
CA LYS A 99 -2.89 7.44 30.59
C LYS A 99 -2.44 8.89 30.69
N HIS A 100 -1.19 9.10 31.09
CA HIS A 100 -0.53 10.38 30.91
C HIS A 100 -0.25 10.58 29.42
N PHE A 101 -1.12 11.32 28.73
CA PHE A 101 -0.76 11.92 27.46
C PHE A 101 0.18 13.08 27.80
N ASN A 102 1.48 12.88 27.56
CA ASN A 102 2.46 13.95 27.74
C ASN A 102 1.95 15.20 27.00
N GLU A 103 1.90 16.31 27.73
CA GLU A 103 1.75 17.63 27.11
C GLU A 103 2.74 17.72 25.95
N LYS A 104 2.28 18.29 24.84
CA LYS A 104 3.03 18.39 23.58
C LYS A 104 4.49 18.69 23.91
N SER A 105 5.37 17.71 23.65
CA SER A 105 6.81 17.93 23.82
C SER A 105 7.14 19.22 23.09
N SER A 106 7.72 20.19 23.80
CA SER A 106 8.12 21.45 23.21
C SER A 106 8.89 21.16 21.93
N LEU A 107 8.39 21.65 20.79
CA LEU A 107 8.89 21.30 19.46
C LEU A 107 10.40 21.59 19.30
N LEU A 108 10.88 22.55 20.11
CA LEU A 108 12.26 22.95 20.21
C LEU A 108 12.69 22.76 21.66
N GLN A 109 13.74 21.97 21.84
CA GLN A 109 14.48 21.87 23.10
C GLN A 109 15.71 22.76 22.96
N ASP A 110 15.92 23.66 23.92
CA ASP A 110 17.11 24.52 23.90
C ASP A 110 18.36 23.66 23.89
N THR A 111 19.24 23.86 22.90
CA THR A 111 20.52 23.16 22.85
C THR A 111 21.42 23.77 23.94
N PRO A 112 21.94 22.98 24.88
CA PRO A 112 22.87 23.50 25.88
C PRO A 112 24.11 24.03 25.16
N HIS A 113 24.57 25.22 25.53
CA HIS A 113 25.74 25.91 24.95
C HIS A 113 25.58 26.36 23.48
N LEU A 114 24.47 27.06 23.19
CA LEU A 114 24.18 27.67 21.88
C LEU A 114 25.38 28.37 21.22
N GLU A 115 26.14 29.18 21.97
CA GLU A 115 27.31 29.89 21.44
C GLU A 115 28.38 28.94 20.88
N ARG A 116 28.55 27.77 21.51
CA ARG A 116 29.50 26.75 21.05
C ARG A 116 29.06 26.16 19.73
N THR A 117 27.80 25.74 19.64
CA THR A 117 27.22 25.13 18.43
C THR A 117 27.20 26.12 17.26
N LEU A 118 26.90 27.40 17.50
CA LEU A 118 26.92 28.42 16.45
C LEU A 118 28.34 28.81 16.00
N SER A 119 29.35 28.54 16.82
CA SER A 119 30.76 28.81 16.50
C SER A 119 31.46 27.62 15.84
N GLU A 120 30.76 26.50 15.61
CA GLU A 120 31.30 25.36 14.89
C GLU A 120 31.60 25.71 13.43
N GLU A 121 32.49 24.93 12.81
CA GLU A 121 32.87 25.14 11.41
C GLU A 121 31.62 25.04 10.53
N PRO A 122 31.35 26.04 9.67
CA PRO A 122 30.21 25.98 8.78
C PRO A 122 30.40 24.86 7.76
N ILE A 123 29.28 24.36 7.21
CA ILE A 123 29.33 23.38 6.12
C ILE A 123 30.30 23.84 5.02
N SER A 124 31.14 22.92 4.56
CA SER A 124 32.21 23.23 3.62
C SER A 124 31.64 23.52 2.23
N ASP A 125 32.38 24.31 1.43
CA ASP A 125 31.93 24.64 0.07
C ASP A 125 31.90 23.40 -0.85
N ASN A 126 32.77 22.43 -0.60
CA ASN A 126 32.75 21.15 -1.32
C ASN A 126 31.44 20.38 -1.07
N GLU A 127 30.97 20.33 0.19
CA GLU A 127 29.70 19.70 0.54
C GLU A 127 28.50 20.44 -0.06
N ARG A 128 28.54 21.79 -0.08
CA ARG A 128 27.51 22.60 -0.74
C ARG A 128 27.45 22.32 -2.24
N ASN A 129 28.60 22.25 -2.91
CA ASN A 129 28.67 21.98 -4.34
C ASN A 129 28.16 20.56 -4.66
N LEU A 130 28.54 19.57 -3.86
CA LEU A 130 28.02 18.20 -3.98
C LEU A 130 26.50 18.15 -3.83
N LEU A 131 25.93 18.89 -2.87
CA LEU A 131 24.48 18.99 -2.70
C LEU A 131 23.79 19.63 -3.92
N GLN A 132 24.41 20.65 -4.52
CA GLN A 132 23.87 21.28 -5.72
C GLN A 132 23.91 20.35 -6.94
N GLU A 133 25.03 19.65 -7.16
CA GLU A 133 25.19 18.69 -8.25
C GLU A 133 24.21 17.52 -8.13
N THR A 134 24.09 16.94 -6.93
CA THR A 134 23.14 15.86 -6.66
C THR A 134 21.70 16.31 -6.87
N ASN A 135 21.34 17.51 -6.41
CA ASN A 135 20.00 18.07 -6.64
C ASN A 135 19.73 18.32 -8.15
N ALA A 136 20.71 18.83 -8.89
CA ALA A 136 20.59 19.02 -10.33
C ALA A 136 20.36 17.68 -11.06
N SER A 137 21.08 16.62 -10.67
CA SER A 137 20.89 15.28 -11.22
C SER A 137 19.51 14.69 -10.91
N ILE A 138 19.00 14.90 -9.69
CA ILE A 138 17.65 14.47 -9.30
C ILE A 138 16.60 15.20 -10.15
N LEU A 139 16.74 16.51 -10.35
CA LEU A 139 15.81 17.28 -11.17
C LEU A 139 15.82 16.82 -12.63
N GLU A 140 16.99 16.54 -13.20
CA GLU A 140 17.13 15.98 -14.54
C GLU A 140 16.44 14.60 -14.65
N ALA A 141 16.66 13.71 -13.68
CA ALA A 141 16.01 12.41 -13.62
C ALA A 141 14.48 12.54 -13.54
N LEU A 142 13.96 13.45 -12.72
CA LEU A 142 12.52 13.69 -12.63
C LEU A 142 11.93 14.23 -13.95
N GLN A 143 12.66 15.07 -14.68
CA GLN A 143 12.22 15.57 -15.99
C GLN A 143 12.19 14.46 -17.05
N SER A 144 13.08 13.48 -16.95
CA SER A 144 13.07 12.31 -17.85
C SER A 144 11.87 11.37 -17.63
N MET A 145 11.17 11.47 -16.49
CA MET A 145 9.97 10.69 -16.20
C MET A 145 8.75 11.30 -16.92
N GLN A 146 8.73 11.18 -18.25
CA GLN A 146 7.62 11.61 -19.09
C GLN A 146 7.18 10.49 -20.05
N VAL A 147 5.90 10.49 -20.40
CA VAL A 147 5.36 9.52 -21.37
C VAL A 147 5.87 9.90 -22.76
N GLU A 148 6.65 9.00 -23.37
CA GLU A 148 7.02 9.13 -24.78
C GLU A 148 5.82 8.75 -25.65
N ASN A 149 5.39 9.69 -26.51
CA ASN A 149 4.23 9.47 -27.35
C ASN A 149 4.65 8.78 -28.66
N SER A 150 4.45 7.46 -28.74
CA SER A 150 4.81 6.65 -29.90
C SER A 150 3.79 6.73 -31.05
N GLU A 151 2.51 6.96 -30.73
CA GLU A 151 1.41 6.88 -31.70
C GLU A 151 0.32 7.92 -31.41
N ASN A 152 -0.33 8.41 -32.46
CA ASN A 152 -1.42 9.36 -32.27
C ASN A 152 -2.66 8.65 -31.71
N LEU A 153 -2.94 8.88 -30.42
CA LEU A 153 -4.11 8.34 -29.72
C LEU A 153 -5.44 8.95 -30.18
N VAL A 154 -5.41 10.07 -30.91
CA VAL A 154 -6.62 10.76 -31.40
C VAL A 154 -6.58 10.83 -32.92
N ILE A 155 -7.38 9.99 -33.57
CA ILE A 155 -7.55 10.01 -35.02
C ILE A 155 -8.82 10.81 -35.36
N PRO A 156 -8.72 11.98 -36.01
CA PRO A 156 -9.89 12.74 -36.40
C PRO A 156 -10.61 12.05 -37.57
N PHE A 157 -11.92 11.88 -37.45
CA PHE A 157 -12.75 11.19 -38.46
C PHE A 157 -13.17 12.07 -39.65
N ASN A 158 -12.82 13.36 -39.66
CA ASN A 158 -13.27 14.31 -40.67
C ASN A 158 -12.30 14.41 -41.86
N ASN A 159 -12.26 13.38 -42.69
CA ASN A 159 -11.78 13.52 -44.06
C ASN A 159 -12.80 14.33 -44.88
N SER A 160 -12.76 15.67 -44.77
CA SER A 160 -13.40 16.53 -45.78
C SER A 160 -12.62 16.38 -47.07
N LYS A 161 -13.18 15.61 -48.00
CA LYS A 161 -12.73 15.54 -49.40
C LYS A 161 -12.92 16.92 -50.04
N ASN A 162 -11.89 17.77 -49.95
CA ASN A 162 -11.76 18.91 -50.85
C ASN A 162 -11.19 18.40 -52.17
N ASN A 163 -12.07 17.87 -53.03
CA ASN A 163 -11.76 17.72 -54.45
C ASN A 163 -12.13 19.06 -55.12
N GLN A 164 -11.07 19.77 -55.49
CA GLN A 164 -11.05 20.83 -56.50
C GLN A 164 -11.47 20.26 -57.87
#